data_AF-A0A9W4PDG9-F1
#
_entry.id   AF-A0A9W4PDG9-F1
#
_cell.length_a   1.000
_cell.length_b   1.000
_cell.length_c   1.000
_cell.angle_alpha   90.00
_cell.angle_beta   90.00
_cell.angle_gamma   90.00
#
_symmetry.space_group_name_H-M   'P 1'
#
loop_
_entity.id
_entity.type
_entity.pdbx_description
1 polymer ?
#
loop_
_entity_poly.entity_id
_entity_poly.type
_entity_poly.pdbx_seq_one_letter_code
_entity_poly.pdbx_strand_id
1 'polypeptide(L)'
;MKNNSLLSFHPLYYLILLVITSSIYSIINQSSGHAVDVTTIIDGEIPFIKEFVVPYLLWYPYIYGLLIYYCFVDRKHYFVGLGSLISGKLFCFLVYCLWQTTVPRPEVVGNDIFAHLMRFVYSHDQPVNCLPSIHVLTTFIMMIVAHKRKEQHKWEYASVTAFGTLIILSTLFTKQHAVLDVLAGILLACGVYAAVQYMFQALSAIQANHYTARQIKK
;
A
#
# COMPACT_ATOMS: atom_id res chain seq x y z
N MET A 1 17.22 -29.52 20.44
CA MET A 1 16.78 -29.17 19.06
C MET A 1 17.43 -27.85 18.69
N LYS A 2 18.36 -27.82 17.72
CA LYS A 2 19.00 -26.58 17.28
C LYS A 2 17.90 -25.63 16.79
N ASN A 3 17.76 -24.51 17.49
CA ASN A 3 16.86 -23.43 17.10
C ASN A 3 17.45 -22.85 15.80
N ASN A 4 16.96 -23.29 14.65
CA ASN A 4 17.49 -22.87 13.36
C ASN A 4 17.10 -21.40 13.15
N SER A 5 17.94 -20.49 13.63
CA SER A 5 17.77 -19.04 13.53
C SER A 5 17.53 -18.58 12.09
N LEU A 6 18.16 -19.25 11.12
CA LEU A 6 17.95 -19.00 9.69
C LEU A 6 16.51 -19.27 9.23
N LEU A 7 15.82 -20.25 9.83
CA LEU A 7 14.45 -20.59 9.43
C LEU A 7 13.46 -19.46 9.77
N SER A 8 13.79 -18.63 10.76
CA SER A 8 12.97 -17.49 11.16
C SER A 8 12.93 -16.39 10.09
N PHE A 9 13.92 -16.30 9.20
CA PHE A 9 13.99 -15.29 8.15
C PHE A 9 13.26 -15.69 6.87
N HIS A 10 12.88 -16.97 6.69
CA HIS A 10 12.21 -17.44 5.47
C HIS A 10 11.03 -16.57 5.00
N PRO A 11 10.14 -16.06 5.88
CA PRO A 11 9.01 -15.28 5.40
C PRO A 11 9.43 -13.96 4.73
N LEU A 12 10.60 -13.41 5.05
CA LEU A 12 11.10 -12.20 4.39
C LEU A 12 11.35 -12.41 2.90
N TYR A 13 11.61 -13.64 2.45
CA TYR A 13 11.76 -13.93 1.03
C TYR A 13 10.49 -13.58 0.25
N TYR A 14 9.31 -13.62 0.86
CA TYR A 14 8.06 -13.22 0.19
C TYR A 14 7.97 -11.71 -0.10
N LEU A 15 8.84 -10.87 0.49
CA LEU A 15 8.94 -9.46 0.11
C LEU A 15 9.39 -9.27 -1.34
N ILE A 16 10.06 -10.27 -1.95
CA ILE A 16 10.41 -10.24 -3.38
C ILE A 16 9.17 -10.10 -4.26
N LEU A 17 8.00 -10.58 -3.81
CA LEU A 17 6.74 -10.44 -4.53
C LEU A 17 6.30 -8.97 -4.64
N LEU A 18 6.65 -8.13 -3.67
CA LEU A 18 6.41 -6.69 -3.75
C LEU A 18 7.31 -6.01 -4.77
N VAL A 19 8.55 -6.47 -4.90
CA VAL A 19 9.48 -5.99 -5.94
C VAL A 19 8.93 -6.39 -7.32
N ILE A 20 8.57 -7.66 -7.50
CA ILE A 20 8.01 -8.18 -8.76
C ILE A 20 6.75 -7.41 -9.15
N THR A 21 5.80 -7.21 -8.22
CA THR A 21 4.58 -6.43 -8.51
C THR A 21 4.89 -4.98 -8.83
N SER A 22 5.95 -4.38 -8.27
CA SER A 22 6.36 -3.02 -8.61
C SER A 22 6.98 -2.94 -10.01
N SER A 23 7.71 -3.96 -10.44
CA SER A 23 8.20 -4.06 -11.83
C SER A 23 7.06 -4.17 -12.85
N ILE A 24 5.97 -4.86 -12.49
CA ILE A 24 4.75 -4.89 -13.34
C ILE A 24 4.16 -3.48 -13.47
N TYR A 25 4.12 -2.71 -12.38
CA TYR A 25 3.64 -1.32 -12.44
C TYR A 25 4.44 -0.49 -13.45
N SER A 26 5.78 -0.61 -13.45
CA SER A 26 6.64 0.11 -14.40
C SER A 26 6.31 -0.20 -15.87
N ILE A 27 5.76 -1.38 -16.17
CA ILE A 27 5.34 -1.76 -17.54
C ILE A 27 4.00 -1.09 -17.89
N ILE A 28 3.05 -1.03 -16.96
CA ILE A 28 1.72 -0.45 -17.19
C ILE A 28 1.67 1.07 -16.98
N ASN A 29 2.72 1.67 -16.42
CA ASN A 29 2.83 3.10 -16.19
C ASN A 29 3.19 3.86 -17.48
N GLN A 30 2.40 3.63 -18.52
CA GLN A 30 2.53 4.25 -19.82
C GLN A 30 1.19 4.90 -20.16
N SER A 31 1.24 6.12 -20.70
CA SER A 31 0.03 6.82 -21.12
C SER A 31 -0.56 6.17 -22.36
N SER A 32 -1.84 5.82 -22.31
CA SER A 32 -2.63 5.41 -23.49
C SER A 32 -3.12 6.60 -24.32
N GLY A 33 -2.88 7.85 -23.88
CA GLY A 33 -3.40 9.07 -24.52
C GLY A 33 -4.87 9.38 -24.21
N HIS A 34 -5.58 8.52 -23.48
CA HIS A 34 -7.02 8.65 -23.20
C HIS A 34 -7.38 8.62 -21.71
N ALA A 35 -6.46 9.03 -20.83
CA ALA A 35 -6.70 9.05 -19.40
C ALA A 35 -7.79 10.08 -19.03
N VAL A 36 -8.75 9.67 -18.19
CA VAL A 36 -9.88 10.50 -17.77
C VAL A 36 -9.51 11.31 -16.53
N ASP A 37 -9.67 12.62 -16.59
CA ASP A 37 -9.53 13.48 -15.41
C ASP A 37 -10.73 13.24 -14.47
N VAL A 38 -10.45 12.80 -13.25
CA VAL A 38 -11.44 12.51 -12.20
C VAL A 38 -11.40 13.53 -11.07
N THR A 39 -10.66 14.63 -11.23
CA THR A 39 -10.62 15.71 -10.25
C THR A 39 -11.96 16.42 -10.12
N THR A 40 -12.20 16.95 -8.93
CA THR A 40 -13.41 17.69 -8.56
C THR A 40 -13.06 19.10 -8.11
N ILE A 41 -14.08 19.91 -7.82
CA ILE A 41 -13.89 21.26 -7.28
C ILE A 41 -13.07 21.23 -5.98
N ILE A 42 -13.25 20.20 -5.15
CA ILE A 42 -12.51 20.03 -3.89
C ILE A 42 -11.01 19.89 -4.15
N ASP A 43 -10.62 19.21 -5.23
CA ASP A 43 -9.22 19.05 -5.62
C ASP A 43 -8.57 20.36 -6.05
N GLY A 44 -9.36 21.30 -6.57
CA GLY A 44 -8.92 22.66 -6.91
C GLY A 44 -8.56 23.50 -5.69
N GLU A 45 -9.23 23.27 -4.55
CA GLU A 45 -8.99 23.99 -3.29
C GLU A 45 -7.76 23.47 -2.54
N ILE A 46 -7.30 22.26 -2.83
CA ILE A 46 -6.10 21.69 -2.20
C ILE A 46 -4.86 22.33 -2.84
N PRO A 47 -4.00 23.04 -2.10
CA PRO A 47 -2.82 23.66 -2.68
C PRO A 47 -1.77 22.62 -3.07
N PHE A 48 -0.96 22.91 -4.08
CA PHE A 48 0.26 22.16 -4.33
C PHE A 48 1.36 22.62 -3.35
N ILE A 49 1.95 21.68 -2.61
CA ILE A 49 3.01 21.94 -1.63
C ILE A 49 4.14 20.92 -1.86
N LYS A 50 5.20 21.34 -2.53
CA LYS A 50 6.33 20.47 -2.93
C LYS A 50 7.06 19.83 -1.75
N GLU A 51 7.07 20.44 -0.57
CA GLU A 51 7.70 19.93 0.65
C GLU A 51 7.08 18.60 1.11
N PHE A 52 5.81 18.35 0.76
CA PHE A 52 5.15 17.06 1.01
C PHE A 52 5.71 15.91 0.16
N VAL A 53 6.65 16.17 -0.76
CA VAL A 53 7.44 15.12 -1.41
C VAL A 53 8.19 14.25 -0.39
N VAL A 54 8.57 14.79 0.76
CA VAL A 54 9.29 14.03 1.80
C VAL A 54 8.41 12.91 2.37
N PRO A 55 7.24 13.18 2.99
CA PRO A 55 6.37 12.10 3.43
C PRO A 55 5.91 11.20 2.28
N TYR A 56 5.73 11.73 1.08
CA TYR A 56 5.40 10.93 -0.10
C TYR A 56 6.47 9.86 -0.38
N LEU A 57 7.75 10.23 -0.38
CA LEU A 57 8.87 9.30 -0.60
C LEU A 57 9.10 8.33 0.58
N LEU A 58 8.77 8.75 1.81
CA LEU A 58 8.84 7.89 3.00
C LEU A 58 7.84 6.72 2.98
N TRP A 59 6.90 6.71 2.03
CA TRP A 59 5.98 5.60 1.79
C TRP A 59 6.70 4.25 1.63
N TYR A 60 7.80 4.19 0.87
CA TYR A 60 8.53 2.93 0.68
C TYR A 60 9.14 2.40 2.00
N PRO A 61 9.97 3.18 2.74
CA PRO A 61 10.44 2.78 4.06
C PRO A 61 9.31 2.39 5.02
N TYR A 62 8.18 3.10 4.98
CA TYR A 62 7.02 2.81 5.82
C TYR A 62 6.44 1.42 5.52
N ILE A 63 6.17 1.09 4.25
CA ILE A 63 5.59 -0.22 3.89
C ILE A 63 6.56 -1.37 4.18
N TYR A 64 7.80 -1.29 3.67
CA TYR A 64 8.78 -2.36 3.85
C TYR A 64 9.20 -2.51 5.31
N GLY A 65 9.41 -1.38 6.02
CA GLY A 65 9.77 -1.39 7.44
C GLY A 65 8.71 -2.05 8.31
N LEU A 66 7.42 -1.73 8.09
CA LEU A 66 6.33 -2.35 8.84
C LEU A 66 6.18 -3.83 8.52
N LEU A 67 6.31 -4.25 7.26
CA LEU A 67 6.25 -5.66 6.91
C LEU A 67 7.43 -6.44 7.52
N ILE A 68 8.64 -5.91 7.47
CA ILE A 68 9.81 -6.53 8.11
C ILE A 68 9.57 -6.64 9.62
N TYR A 69 9.11 -5.58 10.27
CA TYR A 69 8.76 -5.59 11.69
C TYR A 69 7.72 -6.66 12.02
N TYR A 70 6.58 -6.67 11.32
CA TYR A 70 5.52 -7.66 11.54
C TYR A 70 5.96 -9.10 11.22
N CYS A 71 6.88 -9.31 10.28
CA CYS A 71 7.44 -10.63 10.02
C CYS A 71 8.05 -11.26 11.30
N PHE A 72 8.66 -10.43 12.16
CA PHE A 72 9.27 -10.89 13.40
C PHE A 72 8.30 -10.88 14.59
N VAL A 73 7.46 -9.86 14.72
CA VAL A 73 6.61 -9.70 15.91
C VAL A 73 5.21 -10.32 15.78
N ASP A 74 4.71 -10.52 14.56
CA ASP A 74 3.36 -11.03 14.30
C ASP A 74 3.23 -11.65 12.90
N ARG A 75 3.64 -12.92 12.77
CA ARG A 75 3.62 -13.62 11.48
C ARG A 75 2.25 -13.70 10.83
N LYS A 76 1.19 -13.79 11.63
CA LYS A 76 -0.18 -13.86 11.10
C LYS A 76 -0.50 -12.55 10.37
N HIS A 77 -0.31 -11.42 11.04
CA HIS A 77 -0.60 -10.12 10.44
C HIS A 77 0.40 -9.72 9.36
N TYR A 78 1.63 -10.24 9.40
CA TYR A 78 2.57 -10.16 8.29
C TYR A 78 2.00 -10.78 7.01
N PHE A 79 1.57 -12.05 7.04
CA PHE A 79 1.08 -12.73 5.85
C PHE A 79 -0.24 -12.14 5.34
N VAL A 80 -1.15 -11.79 6.26
CA VAL A 80 -2.41 -11.12 5.89
C VAL A 80 -2.12 -9.76 5.27
N GLY A 81 -1.27 -8.94 5.90
CA GLY A 81 -0.89 -7.63 5.36
C GLY A 81 -0.23 -7.75 3.99
N LEU A 82 0.81 -8.58 3.85
CA LEU A 82 1.49 -8.81 2.58
C LEU A 82 0.55 -9.32 1.49
N GLY A 83 -0.31 -10.29 1.81
CA GLY A 83 -1.32 -10.80 0.90
C GLY A 83 -2.28 -9.71 0.44
N SER A 84 -2.79 -8.88 1.36
CA SER A 84 -3.66 -7.75 1.03
C SER A 84 -2.98 -6.71 0.16
N LEU A 85 -1.71 -6.37 0.43
CA LEU A 85 -0.95 -5.43 -0.40
C LEU A 85 -0.81 -5.93 -1.84
N ILE A 86 -0.44 -7.20 -2.02
CA ILE A 86 -0.28 -7.82 -3.34
C ILE A 86 -1.63 -7.88 -4.06
N SER A 87 -2.66 -8.44 -3.43
CA SER A 87 -3.99 -8.57 -4.03
C SER A 87 -4.59 -7.21 -4.41
N GLY A 88 -4.45 -6.22 -3.53
CA GLY A 88 -4.94 -4.86 -3.79
C GLY A 88 -4.20 -4.21 -4.96
N LYS A 89 -2.87 -4.30 -5.00
CA LYS A 89 -2.08 -3.77 -6.14
C LYS A 89 -2.47 -4.43 -7.46
N LEU A 90 -2.65 -5.75 -7.48
CA LEU A 90 -3.08 -6.47 -8.68
C LEU A 90 -4.48 -6.03 -9.14
N PHE A 91 -5.38 -5.75 -8.21
CA PHE A 91 -6.69 -5.17 -8.54
C PHE A 91 -6.55 -3.76 -9.14
N CYS A 92 -5.71 -2.90 -8.55
CA CYS A 92 -5.40 -1.58 -9.14
C CYS A 92 -4.88 -1.73 -10.58
N PHE A 93 -3.93 -2.64 -10.82
CA PHE A 93 -3.37 -2.85 -12.16
C PHE A 93 -4.43 -3.29 -13.16
N LEU A 94 -5.36 -4.16 -12.76
CA LEU A 94 -6.49 -4.53 -13.61
C LEU A 94 -7.35 -3.32 -13.97
N VAL A 95 -7.67 -2.47 -12.99
CA VAL A 95 -8.42 -1.23 -13.24
C VAL A 95 -7.66 -0.33 -14.21
N TYR A 96 -6.37 -0.09 -13.97
CA TYR A 96 -5.52 0.77 -14.80
C TYR A 96 -5.41 0.29 -16.25
N CYS A 97 -5.31 -1.02 -16.48
CA CYS A 97 -5.28 -1.59 -17.82
C CYS A 97 -6.60 -1.39 -18.57
N LEU A 98 -7.74 -1.34 -17.87
CA LEU A 98 -9.06 -1.19 -18.48
C LEU A 98 -9.47 0.29 -18.60
N TRP A 99 -9.07 1.11 -17.64
CA TRP A 99 -9.49 2.50 -17.50
C TRP A 99 -8.44 3.32 -16.76
N GLN A 100 -7.69 4.12 -17.52
CA GLN A 100 -6.72 5.06 -16.95
C GLN A 100 -7.41 6.35 -16.53
N THR A 101 -7.04 6.83 -15.35
CA THR A 101 -7.42 8.15 -14.83
C THR A 101 -6.19 9.01 -14.62
N THR A 102 -6.37 10.33 -14.64
CA THR A 102 -5.29 11.31 -14.50
C THR A 102 -5.64 12.38 -13.48
N VAL A 103 -4.60 13.01 -12.93
CA VAL A 103 -4.68 14.20 -12.09
C VAL A 103 -3.74 15.24 -12.70
N PRO A 104 -4.23 16.42 -13.09
CA PRO A 104 -3.39 17.49 -13.61
C PRO A 104 -2.32 17.89 -12.60
N ARG A 105 -1.06 17.88 -13.04
CA ARG A 105 0.09 18.26 -12.22
C ARG A 105 0.54 19.67 -12.57
N PRO A 106 0.75 20.56 -11.58
CA PRO A 106 1.28 21.89 -11.83
C PRO A 106 2.77 21.82 -12.20
N GLU A 107 3.27 22.91 -12.79
CA GLU A 107 4.71 23.10 -12.93
C GLU A 107 5.37 23.22 -11.55
N VAL A 108 6.43 22.46 -11.31
CA VAL A 108 7.21 22.56 -10.08
C VAL A 108 8.21 23.70 -10.24
N VAL A 109 8.02 24.79 -9.47
CA VAL A 109 8.87 26.00 -9.50
C VAL A 109 9.95 25.96 -8.40
N GLY A 110 11.10 26.55 -8.69
CA GLY A 110 12.22 26.76 -7.75
C GLY A 110 13.38 25.77 -7.93
N ASN A 111 14.48 26.03 -7.21
CA ASN A 111 15.74 25.27 -7.31
C ASN A 111 16.20 24.69 -5.96
N ASP A 112 15.34 24.66 -4.95
CA ASP A 112 15.63 23.98 -3.68
C ASP A 112 15.53 22.45 -3.82
N ILE A 113 15.95 21.73 -2.78
CA ILE A 113 15.96 20.26 -2.77
C ILE A 113 14.55 19.66 -2.96
N PHE A 114 13.50 20.30 -2.43
CA PHE A 114 12.12 19.80 -2.56
C PHE A 114 11.63 19.89 -3.99
N ALA A 115 11.94 20.98 -4.69
CA ALA A 115 11.63 21.13 -6.12
C ALA A 115 12.33 20.06 -6.96
N HIS A 116 13.61 19.76 -6.69
CA HIS A 116 14.34 18.70 -7.37
C HIS A 116 13.74 17.32 -7.12
N LEU A 117 13.44 16.99 -5.86
CA LEU A 117 12.81 15.72 -5.50
C LEU A 117 11.42 15.57 -6.13
N MET A 118 10.63 16.65 -6.17
CA MET A 118 9.29 16.60 -6.74
C MET A 118 9.33 16.42 -8.26
N ARG A 119 10.26 17.09 -8.96
CA ARG A 119 10.50 16.84 -10.40
C ARG A 119 10.98 15.41 -10.66
N PHE A 120 11.83 14.86 -9.78
CA PHE A 120 12.25 13.46 -9.86
C PHE A 120 11.04 12.51 -9.75
N VAL A 121 10.12 12.74 -8.80
CA VAL A 121 8.88 11.95 -8.68
C VAL A 121 8.05 12.07 -9.96
N TYR A 122 7.79 13.28 -10.44
CA TYR A 122 7.00 13.50 -11.65
C TYR A 122 7.64 12.93 -12.93
N SER A 123 8.96 12.80 -12.99
CA SER A 123 9.63 12.22 -14.16
C SER A 123 9.62 10.69 -14.17
N HIS A 124 9.48 10.04 -13.01
CA HIS A 124 9.50 8.57 -12.89
C HIS A 124 8.11 7.95 -12.80
N ASP A 125 7.10 8.74 -12.46
CA ASP A 125 5.73 8.29 -12.38
C ASP A 125 4.87 9.12 -13.33
N GLN A 126 4.31 8.49 -14.37
CA GLN A 126 3.47 9.22 -15.32
C GLN A 126 2.16 9.68 -14.64
N PRO A 127 1.54 10.79 -15.08
CA PRO A 127 0.26 11.27 -14.54
C PRO A 127 -0.92 10.43 -15.05
N VAL A 128 -0.81 9.11 -14.96
CA VAL A 128 -1.85 8.14 -15.32
C VAL A 128 -1.96 7.12 -14.20
N ASN A 129 -3.01 6.28 -14.23
CA ASN A 129 -3.21 5.21 -13.23
C ASN A 129 -3.47 5.75 -11.80
N CYS A 130 -4.22 6.86 -11.68
CA CYS A 130 -4.44 7.52 -10.39
C CYS A 130 -5.47 6.79 -9.50
N LEU A 131 -6.61 6.38 -10.07
CA LEU A 131 -7.76 5.80 -9.35
C LEU A 131 -7.81 4.27 -9.48
N PRO A 132 -7.85 3.50 -8.37
CA PRO A 132 -7.70 3.91 -6.97
C PRO A 132 -6.23 4.07 -6.58
N SER A 133 -5.91 4.90 -5.58
CA SER A 133 -4.51 5.17 -5.21
C SER A 133 -3.84 3.96 -4.54
N ILE A 134 -2.73 3.46 -5.13
CA ILE A 134 -1.88 2.42 -4.52
C ILE A 134 -1.20 2.91 -3.23
N HIS A 135 -0.73 4.17 -3.20
CA HIS A 135 -0.10 4.75 -2.01
C HIS A 135 -1.06 4.70 -0.82
N VAL A 136 -2.31 5.12 -1.05
CA VAL A 136 -3.35 5.13 -0.01
C VAL A 136 -3.77 3.73 0.35
N LEU A 137 -4.06 2.88 -0.63
CA LEU A 137 -4.44 1.48 -0.43
C LEU A 137 -3.46 0.75 0.48
N THR A 138 -2.17 0.81 0.11
CA THR A 138 -1.13 0.07 0.82
C THR A 138 -0.86 0.65 2.20
N THR A 139 -0.84 1.97 2.33
CA THR A 139 -0.67 2.66 3.61
C THR A 139 -1.80 2.32 4.57
N PHE A 140 -3.04 2.36 4.08
CA PHE A 140 -4.23 2.10 4.88
C PHE A 140 -4.35 0.63 5.30
N ILE A 141 -3.93 -0.32 4.46
CA ILE A 141 -3.78 -1.73 4.86
C ILE A 141 -2.87 -1.87 6.09
N MET A 142 -1.72 -1.19 6.09
CA MET A 142 -0.79 -1.25 7.23
C MET A 142 -1.37 -0.57 8.48
N MET A 143 -2.15 0.50 8.31
CA MET A 143 -2.90 1.13 9.41
C MET A 143 -3.96 0.18 10.00
N ILE A 144 -4.66 -0.59 9.16
CA ILE A 144 -5.60 -1.63 9.63
C ILE A 144 -4.86 -2.71 10.42
N VAL A 145 -3.70 -3.17 9.92
CA VAL A 145 -2.87 -4.16 10.64
C VAL A 145 -2.48 -3.65 12.02
N ALA A 146 -1.95 -2.43 12.12
CA ALA A 146 -1.60 -1.83 13.41
C ALA A 146 -2.82 -1.66 14.32
N HIS A 147 -3.98 -1.29 13.76
CA HIS A 147 -5.23 -1.17 14.52
C HIS A 147 -5.65 -2.50 15.15
N LYS A 148 -5.47 -3.64 14.48
CA LYS A 148 -5.79 -4.97 15.04
C LYS A 148 -4.95 -5.32 16.28
N ARG A 149 -3.83 -4.62 16.49
CA ARG A 149 -2.90 -4.82 17.60
C ARG A 149 -2.96 -3.70 18.66
N LYS A 150 -3.86 -2.72 18.49
CA LYS A 150 -3.88 -1.48 19.28
C LYS A 150 -4.02 -1.67 20.80
N GLU A 151 -4.72 -2.71 21.25
CA GLU A 151 -4.95 -2.93 22.68
C GLU A 151 -3.64 -3.23 23.44
N GLN A 152 -2.72 -3.94 22.78
CA GLN A 152 -1.42 -4.30 23.34
C GLN A 152 -0.31 -3.33 22.91
N HIS A 153 -0.48 -2.66 21.76
CA HIS A 153 0.56 -1.85 21.12
C HIS A 153 0.04 -0.45 20.72
N LYS A 154 -0.43 0.32 21.71
CA LYS A 154 -1.02 1.66 21.47
C LYS A 154 -0.07 2.64 20.79
N TRP A 155 1.21 2.64 21.18
CA TRP A 155 2.24 3.52 20.58
C TRP A 155 2.57 3.14 19.15
N GLU A 156 2.62 1.84 18.83
CA GLU A 156 2.74 1.34 17.47
C GLU A 156 1.57 1.84 16.62
N TYR A 157 0.33 1.62 17.09
CA TYR A 157 -0.87 2.07 16.39
C TYR A 157 -0.89 3.58 16.15
N ALA A 158 -0.58 4.38 17.18
CA ALA A 158 -0.53 5.83 17.08
C ALA A 158 0.52 6.30 16.06
N SER A 159 1.72 5.73 16.11
CA SER A 159 2.83 6.13 15.22
C SER A 159 2.54 5.74 13.77
N VAL A 160 2.11 4.50 13.55
CA VAL A 160 1.74 4.00 12.21
C VAL A 160 0.61 4.84 11.62
N THR A 161 -0.42 5.14 12.40
CA THR A 161 -1.54 5.96 11.96
C THR A 161 -1.09 7.39 11.63
N ALA A 162 -0.27 8.02 12.48
CA ALA A 162 0.20 9.38 12.25
C ALA A 162 1.05 9.50 10.96
N PHE A 163 2.03 8.62 10.77
CA PHE A 163 2.84 8.60 9.55
C PHE A 163 2.02 8.20 8.32
N GLY A 164 1.12 7.23 8.45
CA GLY A 164 0.24 6.80 7.38
C GLY A 164 -0.70 7.91 6.91
N THR A 165 -1.30 8.66 7.83
CA THR A 165 -2.10 9.86 7.50
C THR A 165 -1.25 10.91 6.79
N LEU A 166 -0.02 11.15 7.24
CA LEU A 166 0.86 12.12 6.57
C LEU A 166 1.21 11.69 5.13
N ILE A 167 1.45 10.39 4.89
CA ILE A 167 1.65 9.83 3.55
C ILE A 167 0.38 10.03 2.69
N ILE A 168 -0.80 9.70 3.21
CA ILE A 168 -2.07 9.87 2.48
C ILE A 168 -2.31 11.34 2.14
N LEU A 169 -2.10 12.27 3.08
CA LEU A 169 -2.22 13.70 2.79
C LEU A 169 -1.19 14.17 1.77
N SER A 170 0.03 13.62 1.82
CA SER A 170 1.09 13.98 0.89
C SER A 170 0.75 13.68 -0.56
N THR A 171 -0.08 12.66 -0.85
CA THR A 171 -0.48 12.36 -2.22
C THR A 171 -1.35 13.45 -2.83
N LEU A 172 -2.16 14.11 -2.00
CA LEU A 172 -3.02 15.23 -2.40
C LEU A 172 -2.20 16.50 -2.58
N PHE A 173 -1.35 16.85 -1.61
CA PHE A 173 -0.52 18.06 -1.67
C PHE A 173 0.56 18.00 -2.75
N THR A 174 1.04 16.82 -3.12
CA THR A 174 1.96 16.64 -4.25
C THR A 174 1.24 16.49 -5.60
N LYS A 175 -0.10 16.62 -5.63
CA LYS A 175 -0.93 16.45 -6.84
C LYS A 175 -0.68 15.14 -7.58
N GLN A 176 -0.34 14.09 -6.83
CA GLN A 176 -0.22 12.72 -7.34
C GLN A 176 -1.58 12.02 -7.43
N HIS A 177 -2.50 12.40 -6.55
CA HIS A 177 -3.83 11.81 -6.47
C HIS A 177 -4.89 12.87 -6.18
N ALA A 178 -6.11 12.60 -6.63
CA ALA A 178 -7.32 13.32 -6.28
C ALA A 178 -7.96 12.73 -5.02
N VAL A 179 -8.87 13.46 -4.40
CA VAL A 179 -9.65 13.01 -3.24
C VAL A 179 -10.42 11.72 -3.56
N LEU A 180 -10.96 11.60 -4.77
CA LEU A 180 -11.67 10.38 -5.19
C LEU A 180 -10.74 9.15 -5.18
N ASP A 181 -9.48 9.30 -5.60
CA ASP A 181 -8.49 8.22 -5.59
C ASP A 181 -8.19 7.76 -4.16
N VAL A 182 -8.14 8.70 -3.22
CA VAL A 182 -7.94 8.44 -1.79
C VAL A 182 -9.11 7.65 -1.22
N LEU A 183 -10.35 8.11 -1.46
CA LEU A 183 -11.56 7.44 -0.98
C LEU A 183 -11.67 6.01 -1.56
N ALA A 184 -11.42 5.86 -2.86
CA ALA A 184 -11.43 4.57 -3.53
C ALA A 184 -10.31 3.65 -2.99
N GLY A 185 -9.11 4.18 -2.73
CA GLY A 185 -8.00 3.45 -2.13
C GLY A 185 -8.31 2.95 -0.72
N ILE A 186 -8.93 3.77 0.13
CA ILE A 186 -9.36 3.39 1.48
C ILE A 186 -10.45 2.31 1.43
N LEU A 187 -11.46 2.48 0.57
CA LEU A 187 -12.55 1.52 0.43
C LEU A 187 -12.01 0.16 -0.04
N LEU A 188 -11.14 0.17 -1.05
CA LEU A 188 -10.47 -1.03 -1.56
C LEU A 188 -9.60 -1.69 -0.48
N ALA A 189 -8.85 -0.92 0.31
CA ALA A 189 -8.04 -1.43 1.41
C ALA A 189 -8.89 -2.21 2.42
N CYS A 190 -10.02 -1.65 2.85
CA CYS A 190 -10.95 -2.31 3.75
C CYS A 190 -11.48 -3.63 3.16
N GLY A 191 -11.95 -3.60 1.92
CA GLY A 191 -12.51 -4.77 1.24
C GLY A 191 -11.48 -5.89 1.05
N VAL A 192 -10.32 -5.57 0.49
CA VAL A 192 -9.24 -6.54 0.25
C VAL A 192 -8.71 -7.10 1.56
N TYR A 193 -8.51 -6.26 2.59
CA TYR A 193 -8.06 -6.74 3.90
C TYR A 193 -9.06 -7.72 4.51
N ALA A 194 -10.36 -7.39 4.50
CA ALA A 194 -11.40 -8.26 5.02
C ALA A 194 -11.45 -9.61 4.28
N ALA A 195 -11.38 -9.59 2.94
CA ALA A 195 -11.39 -10.79 2.11
C ALA A 195 -10.18 -11.69 2.38
N VAL A 196 -8.97 -11.13 2.42
CA VAL A 196 -7.74 -11.89 2.69
C VAL A 196 -7.73 -12.44 4.11
N GLN A 197 -8.15 -11.65 5.10
CA GLN A 197 -8.27 -12.10 6.49
C GLN A 197 -9.27 -13.26 6.63
N TYR A 198 -10.43 -13.17 5.98
CA TYR A 198 -11.43 -14.24 5.97
C TYR A 198 -10.85 -15.53 5.35
N MET A 199 -10.21 -15.41 4.19
CA MET A 199 -9.57 -16.55 3.51
C MET A 199 -8.50 -17.20 4.41
N PHE A 200 -7.67 -16.41 5.10
CA PHE A 200 -6.65 -16.92 6.00
C PHE A 200 -7.25 -17.70 7.18
N GLN A 201 -8.35 -17.22 7.74
CA GLN A 201 -9.08 -17.91 8.81
C GLN A 201 -9.71 -19.20 8.33
N ALA A 202 -10.37 -19.19 7.15
CA ALA A 202 -10.98 -20.37 6.55
C ALA A 202 -9.94 -21.47 6.29
N LEU A 203 -8.79 -21.12 5.71
CA LEU A 203 -7.70 -22.06 5.46
C LEU A 203 -7.13 -22.66 6.76
N SER A 204 -6.98 -21.83 7.80
CA SER A 204 -6.52 -22.29 9.11
C SER A 204 -7.50 -23.28 9.74
N ALA A 205 -8.82 -23.03 9.64
CA ALA A 205 -9.85 -23.92 10.14
C ALA A 205 -9.89 -25.27 9.39
N ILE A 206 -9.75 -25.24 8.05
CA ILE A 206 -9.68 -26.43 7.21
C ILE A 206 -8.48 -27.30 7.60
N GLN A 207 -7.31 -26.69 7.80
CA GLN A 207 -6.10 -27.41 8.22
C GLN A 207 -6.25 -28.06 9.60
N ALA A 208 -6.84 -27.35 10.56
CA ALA A 208 -7.11 -27.88 11.89
C ALA A 208 -8.06 -29.10 11.82
N ASN A 209 -9.14 -29.00 11.05
CA ASN A 209 -10.10 -30.10 10.86
C ASN A 209 -9.45 -31.33 10.21
N HIS A 210 -8.61 -31.14 9.18
CA HIS A 210 -7.89 -32.26 8.55
C HIS A 210 -6.90 -32.94 9.49
N TYR A 211 -6.22 -32.18 10.37
CA TYR A 211 -5.32 -32.74 11.36
C TYR A 211 -6.08 -33.59 12.38
N THR A 212 -7.18 -33.07 12.94
CA THR A 212 -8.04 -33.80 13.88
C THR A 212 -8.60 -35.08 13.26
N ALA A 213 -9.10 -35.01 12.02
CA ALA A 213 -9.62 -36.17 11.30
C ALA A 213 -8.56 -37.26 11.03
N ARG A 214 -7.28 -36.89 10.86
CA ARG A 214 -6.17 -37.85 10.73
C ARG A 214 -5.78 -38.49 12.06
N GLN A 215 -5.93 -37.77 13.19
CA GLN A 215 -5.65 -38.32 14.51
C GLN A 215 -6.73 -39.32 14.96
N ILE A 216 -8.01 -39.09 14.64
CA ILE A 216 -9.11 -40.01 14.96
C ILE A 216 -9.03 -41.34 14.19
N LYS A 217 -8.38 -41.35 13.01
CA LYS A 217 -8.22 -42.53 12.16
C LYS A 217 -6.99 -43.40 12.50
N LYS A 218 -6.19 -43.01 13.50
CA LYS A 218 -5.06 -43.78 14.03
C LYS A 218 -5.43 -44.39 15.36
#